data_AF-A0A918R6N7-F1
#
_entry.id   AF-A0A918R6N7-F1
#
_cell.length_a   1.000
_cell.length_b   1.000
_cell.length_c   1.000
_cell.angle_alpha   90.00
_cell.angle_beta   90.00
_cell.angle_gamma   90.00
#
_symmetry.space_group_name_H-M   'P 1'
#
loop_
_entity.id
_entity.type
_entity.pdbx_description
1 polymer ?
#
loop_
_entity_poly.entity_id
_entity_poly.type
_entity_poly.pdbx_seq_one_letter_code
_entity_poly.pdbx_strand_id
1 'polypeptide(L)'
;MKKLLKYISLACIVATALISCSTENNLQPEGLWELSKPSNITPDDGALINLNESTPNEDIIFNWDAAASSAGYIVTYQVVIDTAGTKVFDTPLLVLVSGNGGRALSASVSHEVMDEALSLGGYPANENAELSWAVVASSINKKTNTINSITMNRFENEIIPEKLFISGTATENNNNLAEAIALRRLNNADGNASNIHEIYTSLTAGNSFKFYSEQSLPALVYGGNSEDGELVKSGAPITVAEDGQYRIKVDLDNNTYSLLKIERWNVKGSPIIGGWGSDEPLDYIGGGIWQATMDFVETGGFLFRAEVNNGGYWDYLLKRVVGTPNTVIMESDAANQGVSFEDIPSEETGKMIVTLNLSADAYTYTIEKDQSGPDPIETPDTLFLFVNDNMVEEMTKDGDVFNNSNYLALQNGDNISLNTASDGSGKSYTILTNIGATDTPDVSRVMVNSDMSEGTGNIAVERDQAYGFSIDFANAKFQWDYYNIFLFHWDEINQKWDDRNEYLLTYEHPYQFFGTVALTANFDMKFFSPWDNDFGADDPAALSGGMTNKGGSNFRNITNDGDYLVRIEVTNDYSTGTYQFVQQ
;
A
#
# COMPACT_ATOMS: atom_id res chain seq x y z
N MET A 1 -43.03 70.59 -59.00
CA MET A 1 -42.64 69.29 -59.61
C MET A 1 -41.39 68.61 -59.00
N LYS A 2 -40.52 69.28 -58.22
CA LYS A 2 -39.32 68.62 -57.63
C LYS A 2 -39.53 67.88 -56.29
N LYS A 3 -40.66 68.09 -55.58
CA LYS A 3 -41.00 67.31 -54.37
C LYS A 3 -41.80 66.03 -54.68
N LEU A 4 -42.55 65.99 -55.78
CA LEU A 4 -43.35 64.81 -56.18
C LEU A 4 -42.47 63.66 -56.72
N LEU A 5 -41.37 63.98 -57.41
CA LEU A 5 -40.41 62.97 -57.89
C LEU A 5 -39.66 62.26 -56.75
N LYS A 6 -39.35 62.95 -55.64
CA LYS A 6 -38.63 62.31 -54.51
C LYS A 6 -39.48 61.29 -53.75
N TYR A 7 -40.79 61.52 -53.64
CA TYR A 7 -41.69 60.54 -53.00
C TYR A 7 -42.01 59.36 -53.92
N ILE A 8 -42.01 59.54 -55.24
CA ILE A 8 -42.18 58.45 -56.21
C ILE A 8 -40.91 57.58 -56.29
N SER A 9 -39.71 58.18 -56.24
CA SER A 9 -38.45 57.41 -56.23
C SER A 9 -38.23 56.65 -54.92
N LEU A 10 -38.68 57.17 -53.77
CA LEU A 10 -38.60 56.46 -52.48
C LEU A 10 -39.67 55.36 -52.37
N ALA A 11 -40.86 55.56 -52.94
CA ALA A 11 -41.89 54.53 -53.01
C ALA A 11 -41.53 53.38 -53.97
N CYS A 12 -40.82 53.64 -55.07
CA CYS A 12 -40.34 52.59 -55.97
C CYS A 12 -39.17 51.77 -55.39
N ILE A 13 -38.29 52.37 -54.57
CA ILE A 13 -37.18 51.63 -53.93
C ILE A 13 -37.68 50.76 -52.76
N VAL A 14 -38.71 51.20 -52.03
CA VAL A 14 -39.36 50.39 -50.99
C VAL A 14 -40.26 49.30 -51.59
N ALA A 15 -40.84 49.52 -52.78
CA ALA A 15 -41.63 48.50 -53.48
C ALA A 15 -40.76 47.39 -54.13
N THR A 16 -39.52 47.68 -54.53
CA THR A 16 -38.59 46.66 -55.07
C THR A 16 -37.81 45.90 -53.99
N ALA A 17 -37.81 46.37 -52.74
CA ALA A 17 -37.24 45.65 -51.60
C ALA A 17 -38.21 44.60 -51.00
N LEU A 18 -39.45 44.54 -51.48
CA LEU A 18 -40.48 43.59 -51.00
C LEU A 18 -40.77 42.45 -52.00
N ILE A 19 -40.05 42.37 -53.14
CA ILE A 19 -40.24 41.31 -54.15
C ILE A 19 -38.87 40.88 -54.70
N SER A 20 -38.13 40.08 -53.92
CA SER A 20 -36.92 39.28 -54.26
C SER A 20 -36.05 39.21 -53.01
N CYS A 21 -35.81 38.09 -52.33
CA CYS A 21 -36.05 36.69 -52.59
C CYS A 21 -37.05 36.13 -51.56
N SER A 22 -38.11 35.45 -51.98
CA SER A 22 -38.36 34.17 -51.32
C SER A 22 -37.16 33.31 -51.74
N THR A 23 -36.20 33.12 -50.84
CA THR A 23 -35.49 31.84 -50.89
C THR A 23 -36.60 30.82 -50.89
N GLU A 24 -36.77 30.10 -52.00
CA GLU A 24 -37.44 28.82 -51.89
C GLU A 24 -36.65 28.09 -50.81
N ASN A 25 -37.25 27.99 -49.62
CA ASN A 25 -36.82 27.03 -48.65
C ASN A 25 -37.04 25.69 -49.37
N ASN A 26 -35.99 25.23 -50.06
CA ASN A 26 -35.93 23.90 -50.67
C ASN A 26 -35.93 22.79 -49.61
N LEU A 27 -36.13 23.15 -48.34
CA LEU A 27 -36.57 22.26 -47.29
C LEU A 27 -38.10 22.26 -47.31
N GLN A 28 -38.68 21.21 -47.92
CA GLN A 28 -40.05 20.82 -47.58
C GLN A 28 -40.21 20.84 -46.05
N PRO A 29 -41.38 21.23 -45.50
CA PRO A 29 -41.56 21.25 -44.06
C PRO A 29 -41.20 19.87 -43.49
N GLU A 30 -40.28 19.84 -42.54
CA GLU A 30 -40.02 18.66 -41.72
C GLU A 30 -41.38 18.18 -41.19
N GLY A 31 -41.88 17.06 -41.73
CA GLY A 31 -43.10 16.42 -41.23
C GLY A 31 -44.16 15.98 -42.27
N LEU A 32 -44.13 16.43 -43.53
CA LEU A 32 -45.15 16.04 -44.55
C LEU A 32 -44.79 14.84 -45.43
N TRP A 33 -43.88 13.98 -44.99
CA TRP A 33 -43.48 12.79 -45.74
C TRP A 33 -43.35 11.61 -44.79
N GLU A 34 -43.80 10.42 -45.19
CA GLU A 34 -43.66 9.18 -44.43
C GLU A 34 -42.46 8.34 -44.89
N LEU A 35 -41.90 7.60 -43.94
CA LEU A 35 -40.92 6.53 -44.14
C LEU A 35 -41.63 5.20 -43.87
N SER A 36 -41.69 4.30 -44.86
CA SER A 36 -42.23 2.97 -44.64
C SER A 36 -41.26 2.10 -43.84
N LYS A 37 -41.74 1.03 -43.23
CA LYS A 37 -40.88 0.02 -42.62
C LYS A 37 -40.16 -0.81 -43.70
N PRO A 38 -38.94 -1.32 -43.42
CA PRO A 38 -38.36 -2.40 -44.23
C PRO A 38 -39.22 -3.66 -44.09
N SER A 39 -39.31 -4.50 -45.13
CA SER A 39 -40.15 -5.71 -45.14
C SER A 39 -39.34 -6.96 -45.49
N ASN A 40 -39.95 -8.15 -45.35
CA ASN A 40 -39.33 -9.43 -45.72
C ASN A 40 -37.91 -9.61 -45.16
N ILE A 41 -37.74 -9.26 -43.89
CA ILE A 41 -36.43 -9.35 -43.23
C ILE A 41 -36.10 -10.82 -42.96
N THR A 42 -34.87 -11.23 -43.28
CA THR A 42 -34.33 -12.56 -42.95
C THR A 42 -33.09 -12.41 -42.07
N PRO A 43 -32.82 -13.33 -41.13
CA PRO A 43 -33.52 -14.59 -40.83
C PRO A 43 -35.00 -14.45 -40.42
N ASP A 44 -35.81 -15.48 -40.70
CA ASP A 44 -37.23 -15.47 -40.37
C ASP A 44 -37.46 -15.32 -38.85
N ASP A 45 -38.65 -14.85 -38.47
CA ASP A 45 -39.01 -14.69 -37.05
C ASP A 45 -38.93 -16.04 -36.31
N GLY A 46 -38.17 -16.07 -35.22
CA GLY A 46 -37.91 -17.27 -34.42
C GLY A 46 -36.87 -18.22 -35.02
N ALA A 47 -36.05 -17.76 -35.98
CA ALA A 47 -34.96 -18.56 -36.51
C ALA A 47 -33.97 -19.00 -35.41
N LEU A 48 -33.46 -20.22 -35.54
CA LEU A 48 -32.34 -20.75 -34.74
C LEU A 48 -31.08 -20.75 -35.60
N ILE A 49 -30.03 -20.10 -35.13
CA ILE A 49 -28.70 -20.13 -35.72
C ILE A 49 -27.73 -20.77 -34.74
N ASN A 50 -26.96 -21.76 -35.20
CA ASN A 50 -25.87 -22.34 -34.42
C ASN A 50 -24.57 -21.70 -34.86
N LEU A 51 -23.90 -20.99 -33.95
CA LEU A 51 -22.58 -20.43 -34.22
C LEU A 51 -21.58 -21.59 -34.28
N ASN A 52 -20.73 -21.62 -35.31
CA ASN A 52 -19.78 -22.71 -35.52
C ASN A 52 -18.34 -22.28 -35.22
N GLU A 53 -17.80 -22.77 -34.10
CA GLU A 53 -16.44 -22.48 -33.65
C GLU A 53 -15.36 -23.04 -34.59
N SER A 54 -15.67 -24.07 -35.38
CA SER A 54 -14.76 -24.59 -36.42
C SER A 54 -14.74 -23.73 -37.70
N THR A 55 -15.74 -22.86 -37.89
CA THR A 55 -15.81 -21.90 -39.00
C THR A 55 -16.13 -20.49 -38.47
N PRO A 56 -15.26 -19.91 -37.61
CA PRO A 56 -15.55 -18.67 -36.88
C PRO A 56 -15.73 -17.45 -37.81
N ASN A 57 -15.10 -17.50 -39.00
CA ASN A 57 -15.17 -16.47 -40.03
C ASN A 57 -16.37 -16.62 -40.98
N GLU A 58 -17.26 -17.60 -40.77
CA GLU A 58 -18.48 -17.75 -41.57
C GLU A 58 -19.51 -16.68 -41.19
N ASP A 59 -20.17 -16.11 -42.19
CA ASP A 59 -21.07 -14.97 -42.03
C ASP A 59 -22.54 -15.40 -41.83
N ILE A 60 -23.18 -14.80 -40.82
CA ILE A 60 -24.63 -14.67 -40.74
C ILE A 60 -25.04 -13.50 -41.62
N ILE A 61 -25.94 -13.73 -42.57
CA ILE A 61 -26.41 -12.70 -43.50
C ILE A 61 -27.84 -12.30 -43.15
N PHE A 62 -28.02 -11.03 -42.82
CA PHE A 62 -29.32 -10.39 -42.69
C PHE A 62 -29.70 -9.72 -44.00
N ASN A 63 -30.92 -9.96 -44.50
CA ASN A 63 -31.43 -9.33 -45.73
C ASN A 63 -32.80 -8.70 -45.49
N TRP A 64 -33.19 -7.72 -46.31
CA TRP A 64 -34.50 -7.07 -46.23
C TRP A 64 -34.91 -6.42 -47.54
N ASP A 65 -36.20 -6.16 -47.70
CA ASP A 65 -36.72 -5.28 -48.73
C ASP A 65 -36.68 -3.82 -48.28
N ALA A 66 -36.45 -2.94 -49.26
CA ALA A 66 -36.25 -1.52 -49.03
C ALA A 66 -37.48 -0.83 -48.39
N ALA A 67 -37.22 0.01 -47.39
CA ALA A 67 -38.13 1.05 -46.96
C ALA A 67 -38.19 2.18 -48.01
N ALA A 68 -39.33 2.84 -48.11
CA ALA A 68 -39.58 3.94 -49.03
C ALA A 68 -39.86 5.24 -48.29
N SER A 69 -39.12 6.29 -48.65
CA SER A 69 -39.51 7.67 -48.34
C SER A 69 -40.55 8.11 -49.38
N SER A 70 -41.73 8.55 -48.93
CA SER A 70 -42.78 9.10 -49.81
C SER A 70 -42.35 10.37 -50.57
N ALA A 71 -41.26 11.02 -50.14
CA ALA A 71 -40.65 12.17 -50.80
C ALA A 71 -39.39 11.82 -51.62
N GLY A 72 -39.01 10.54 -51.69
CA GLY A 72 -37.84 10.08 -52.44
C GLY A 72 -36.49 10.38 -51.78
N TYR A 73 -36.47 10.69 -50.48
CA TYR A 73 -35.21 10.88 -49.74
C TYR A 73 -34.43 9.56 -49.62
N ILE A 74 -33.10 9.70 -49.52
CA ILE A 74 -32.19 8.58 -49.31
C ILE A 74 -32.54 7.87 -47.99
N VAL A 75 -32.61 6.54 -48.05
CA VAL A 75 -32.79 5.68 -46.89
C VAL A 75 -31.50 4.90 -46.65
N THR A 76 -31.07 4.87 -45.39
CA THR A 76 -29.95 4.04 -44.93
C THR A 76 -30.41 3.04 -43.88
N TYR A 77 -29.68 1.94 -43.75
CA TYR A 77 -30.05 0.79 -42.95
C TYR A 77 -28.92 0.39 -42.01
N GLN A 78 -29.33 -0.11 -40.85
CA GLN A 78 -28.49 -0.86 -39.93
C GLN A 78 -29.29 -2.03 -39.38
N VAL A 79 -28.59 -3.11 -39.04
CA VAL A 79 -29.13 -4.18 -38.19
C VAL A 79 -28.72 -3.90 -36.75
N VAL A 80 -29.67 -4.01 -35.83
CA VAL A 80 -29.44 -3.91 -34.39
C VAL A 80 -29.88 -5.20 -33.73
N ILE A 81 -29.09 -5.71 -32.79
CA ILE A 81 -29.36 -6.94 -32.04
C ILE A 81 -29.29 -6.61 -30.56
N ASP A 82 -30.25 -7.11 -29.79
CA ASP A 82 -30.40 -6.83 -28.37
C ASP A 82 -31.10 -8.00 -27.66
N THR A 83 -31.20 -7.89 -26.36
CA THR A 83 -31.91 -8.78 -25.45
C THR A 83 -33.35 -9.06 -25.91
N ALA A 84 -33.83 -10.28 -25.66
CA ALA A 84 -35.18 -10.71 -26.01
C ALA A 84 -36.26 -9.74 -25.50
N GLY A 85 -37.23 -9.43 -26.37
CA GLY A 85 -38.35 -8.55 -26.06
C GLY A 85 -38.09 -7.07 -26.36
N THR A 86 -36.85 -6.68 -26.66
CA THR A 86 -36.49 -5.29 -27.00
C THR A 86 -37.34 -4.75 -28.15
N LYS A 87 -37.91 -3.55 -27.94
CA LYS A 87 -38.69 -2.80 -28.95
C LYS A 87 -38.03 -1.50 -29.38
N VAL A 88 -37.14 -0.96 -28.55
CA VAL A 88 -36.40 0.28 -28.76
C VAL A 88 -34.93 -0.03 -28.46
N PHE A 89 -34.07 0.18 -29.45
CA PHE A 89 -32.68 -0.27 -29.46
C PHE A 89 -31.74 0.89 -29.16
N ASP A 90 -31.82 1.44 -27.94
CA ASP A 90 -31.00 2.58 -27.54
C ASP A 90 -29.56 2.17 -27.14
N THR A 91 -29.40 0.96 -26.60
CA THR A 91 -28.11 0.37 -26.20
C THR A 91 -28.00 -1.08 -26.68
N PRO A 92 -28.00 -1.32 -28.00
CA PRO A 92 -27.99 -2.68 -28.54
C PRO A 92 -26.67 -3.40 -28.24
N LEU A 93 -26.74 -4.72 -28.11
CA LEU A 93 -25.57 -5.60 -27.99
C LEU A 93 -24.67 -5.49 -29.22
N LEU A 94 -25.26 -5.33 -30.40
CA LEU A 94 -24.52 -5.20 -31.65
C LEU A 94 -25.22 -4.30 -32.66
N VAL A 95 -24.45 -3.51 -33.40
CA VAL A 95 -24.91 -2.68 -34.51
C VAL A 95 -24.11 -2.99 -35.76
N LEU A 96 -24.79 -3.40 -36.83
CA LEU A 96 -24.20 -3.68 -38.13
C LEU A 96 -24.67 -2.61 -39.11
N VAL A 97 -23.77 -1.75 -39.56
CA VAL A 97 -24.07 -0.76 -40.59
C VAL A 97 -24.12 -1.46 -41.95
N SER A 98 -25.17 -1.22 -42.72
CA SER A 98 -25.28 -1.83 -44.05
C SER A 98 -24.23 -1.27 -45.02
N GLY A 99 -23.80 -2.10 -45.98
CA GLY A 99 -22.84 -1.71 -47.02
C GLY A 99 -23.32 -0.57 -47.94
N ASN A 100 -22.47 -0.16 -48.89
CA ASN A 100 -22.78 0.91 -49.85
C ASN A 100 -23.23 2.24 -49.18
N GLY A 101 -22.51 2.65 -48.12
CA GLY A 101 -22.84 3.84 -47.34
C GLY A 101 -24.19 3.74 -46.63
N GLY A 102 -24.54 2.55 -46.12
CA GLY A 102 -25.81 2.27 -45.46
C GLY A 102 -26.96 1.90 -46.39
N ARG A 103 -26.77 1.85 -47.72
CA ARG A 103 -27.86 1.66 -48.69
C ARG A 103 -28.04 0.24 -49.19
N ALA A 104 -27.11 -0.66 -48.87
CA ALA A 104 -27.31 -2.06 -49.22
C ALA A 104 -28.56 -2.61 -48.52
N LEU A 105 -29.09 -3.70 -49.07
CA LEU A 105 -30.27 -4.39 -48.54
C LEU A 105 -29.87 -5.65 -47.78
N SER A 106 -28.62 -5.66 -47.31
CA SER A 106 -28.04 -6.70 -46.49
C SER A 106 -26.98 -6.14 -45.54
N ALA A 107 -26.74 -6.89 -44.46
CA ALA A 107 -25.62 -6.74 -43.55
C ALA A 107 -25.17 -8.13 -43.11
N SER A 108 -23.88 -8.32 -42.87
CA SER A 108 -23.35 -9.58 -42.36
C SER A 108 -22.52 -9.38 -41.10
N VAL A 109 -22.35 -10.46 -40.35
CA VAL A 109 -21.51 -10.57 -39.16
C VAL A 109 -20.97 -11.98 -39.10
N SER A 110 -19.69 -12.14 -38.76
CA SER A 110 -19.10 -13.46 -38.60
C SER A 110 -19.63 -14.15 -37.34
N HIS A 111 -19.58 -15.48 -37.31
CA HIS A 111 -19.90 -16.25 -36.10
C HIS A 111 -19.08 -15.80 -34.90
N GLU A 112 -17.79 -15.50 -35.09
CA GLU A 112 -16.89 -15.01 -34.04
C GLU A 112 -17.34 -13.69 -33.42
N VAL A 113 -17.63 -12.68 -34.26
CA VAL A 113 -18.06 -11.36 -33.76
C VAL A 113 -19.42 -11.46 -33.06
N MET A 114 -20.31 -12.34 -33.55
CA MET A 114 -21.56 -12.59 -32.87
C MET A 114 -21.35 -13.27 -31.52
N ASP A 115 -20.53 -14.32 -31.45
CA ASP A 115 -20.24 -15.01 -30.20
C ASP A 115 -19.61 -14.07 -29.17
N GLU A 116 -18.67 -13.21 -29.59
CA GLU A 116 -18.06 -12.18 -28.75
C GLU A 116 -19.10 -11.20 -28.21
N ALA A 117 -20.01 -10.69 -29.04
CA ALA A 117 -21.07 -9.79 -28.60
C ALA A 117 -22.00 -10.46 -27.57
N LEU A 118 -22.34 -11.74 -27.75
CA LEU A 118 -23.14 -12.50 -26.79
C LEU A 118 -22.36 -12.80 -25.51
N SER A 119 -21.07 -13.07 -25.63
CA SER A 119 -20.16 -13.28 -24.51
C SER A 119 -20.11 -12.04 -23.62
N LEU A 120 -19.88 -10.86 -24.20
CA LEU A 120 -19.90 -9.56 -23.53
C LEU A 120 -21.30 -9.21 -22.97
N GLY A 121 -22.36 -9.67 -23.64
CA GLY A 121 -23.74 -9.57 -23.17
C GLY A 121 -24.08 -10.46 -21.96
N GLY A 122 -23.17 -11.34 -21.54
CA GLY A 122 -23.34 -12.23 -20.39
C GLY A 122 -24.12 -13.51 -20.67
N TYR A 123 -24.32 -13.88 -21.94
CA TYR A 123 -24.94 -15.16 -22.30
C TYR A 123 -23.93 -16.32 -22.10
N PRO A 124 -24.31 -17.47 -21.52
CA PRO A 124 -23.38 -18.59 -21.30
C PRO A 124 -22.93 -19.27 -22.61
N ALA A 125 -21.71 -19.78 -22.65
CA ALA A 125 -21.23 -20.62 -23.75
C ALA A 125 -22.02 -21.93 -23.84
N ASN A 126 -22.09 -22.51 -25.03
CA ASN A 126 -22.81 -23.75 -25.35
C ASN A 126 -24.33 -23.71 -25.04
N GLU A 127 -24.89 -22.52 -24.79
CA GLU A 127 -26.30 -22.32 -24.50
C GLU A 127 -26.99 -21.46 -25.57
N ASN A 128 -28.31 -21.47 -25.54
CA ASN A 128 -29.14 -20.65 -26.42
C ASN A 128 -29.31 -19.24 -25.85
N ALA A 129 -28.90 -18.24 -26.60
CA ALA A 129 -29.24 -16.85 -26.38
C ALA A 129 -30.52 -16.49 -27.14
N GLU A 130 -31.58 -16.15 -26.41
CA GLU A 130 -32.80 -15.58 -27.00
C GLU A 130 -32.64 -14.07 -27.16
N LEU A 131 -32.89 -13.57 -28.38
CA LEU A 131 -32.59 -12.21 -28.79
C LEU A 131 -33.73 -11.58 -29.57
N SER A 132 -33.74 -10.25 -29.60
CA SER A 132 -34.53 -9.46 -30.54
C SER A 132 -33.59 -8.71 -31.47
N TRP A 133 -33.90 -8.73 -32.76
CA TRP A 133 -33.12 -8.00 -33.75
C TRP A 133 -34.03 -7.22 -34.67
N ALA A 134 -33.50 -6.15 -35.25
CA ALA A 134 -34.28 -5.30 -36.14
C ALA A 134 -33.45 -4.73 -37.28
N VAL A 135 -34.11 -4.55 -38.43
CA VAL A 135 -33.60 -3.67 -39.48
C VAL A 135 -34.16 -2.27 -39.21
N VAL A 136 -33.27 -1.32 -38.93
CA VAL A 136 -33.61 0.09 -38.73
C VAL A 136 -33.35 0.86 -40.01
N ALA A 137 -34.41 1.34 -40.63
CA ALA A 137 -34.35 2.28 -41.74
C ALA A 137 -34.35 3.72 -41.21
N SER A 138 -33.38 4.52 -41.64
CA SER A 138 -33.24 5.93 -41.29
C SER A 138 -33.25 6.80 -42.55
N SER A 139 -33.94 7.93 -42.50
CA SER A 139 -33.90 8.93 -43.56
C SER A 139 -34.11 10.32 -42.97
N ILE A 140 -33.15 11.21 -43.19
CA ILE A 140 -33.10 12.57 -42.61
C ILE A 140 -33.33 12.52 -41.08
N ASN A 141 -34.54 12.81 -40.61
CA ASN A 141 -34.94 12.86 -39.20
C ASN A 141 -35.95 11.78 -38.80
N LYS A 142 -36.36 10.87 -39.70
CA LYS A 142 -37.28 9.77 -39.41
C LYS A 142 -36.54 8.43 -39.33
N LYS A 143 -36.97 7.59 -38.38
CA LYS A 143 -36.53 6.19 -38.23
C LYS A 143 -37.74 5.27 -38.16
N THR A 144 -37.66 4.11 -38.81
CA THR A 144 -38.63 3.02 -38.69
C THR A 144 -37.91 1.70 -38.62
N ASN A 145 -38.51 0.71 -37.97
CA ASN A 145 -37.92 -0.62 -37.87
C ASN A 145 -38.95 -1.74 -38.07
N THR A 146 -38.41 -2.89 -38.45
CA THR A 146 -39.09 -4.19 -38.42
C THR A 146 -38.26 -5.10 -37.55
N ILE A 147 -38.92 -5.76 -36.59
CA ILE A 147 -38.30 -6.50 -35.50
C ILE A 147 -38.70 -7.96 -35.62
N ASN A 148 -37.73 -8.86 -35.53
CA ASN A 148 -37.93 -10.30 -35.41
C ASN A 148 -37.24 -10.81 -34.13
N SER A 149 -37.67 -11.98 -33.67
CA SER A 149 -36.95 -12.78 -32.69
C SER A 149 -35.94 -13.68 -33.38
N ILE A 150 -34.85 -14.00 -32.67
CA ILE A 150 -33.83 -14.95 -33.12
C ILE A 150 -33.22 -15.65 -31.92
N THR A 151 -32.92 -16.94 -32.07
CA THR A 151 -32.17 -17.72 -31.08
C THR A 151 -30.81 -18.07 -31.65
N MET A 152 -29.76 -17.84 -30.87
CA MET A 152 -28.40 -18.18 -31.26
C MET A 152 -27.79 -19.14 -30.25
N ASN A 153 -27.36 -20.31 -30.71
CA ASN A 153 -26.55 -21.21 -29.90
C ASN A 153 -25.08 -20.76 -29.97
N ARG A 154 -24.49 -20.41 -28.82
CA ARG A 154 -23.11 -19.91 -28.72
C ARG A 154 -22.08 -21.01 -29.02
N PHE A 155 -20.81 -20.61 -29.21
CA PHE A 155 -19.69 -21.56 -29.28
C PHE A 155 -19.63 -22.46 -28.04
N GLU A 156 -19.03 -23.64 -28.21
CA GLU A 156 -18.92 -24.62 -27.13
C GLU A 156 -17.99 -24.10 -26.03
N ASN A 157 -16.87 -23.49 -26.42
CA ASN A 157 -15.90 -22.90 -25.50
C ASN A 157 -16.17 -21.41 -25.26
N GLU A 158 -15.93 -20.96 -24.04
CA GLU A 158 -16.02 -19.55 -23.68
C GLU A 158 -14.75 -18.78 -24.10
N ILE A 159 -14.92 -17.49 -24.37
CA ILE A 159 -13.81 -16.57 -24.64
C ILE A 159 -13.02 -16.37 -23.35
N ILE A 160 -11.72 -16.68 -23.41
CA ILE A 160 -10.79 -16.48 -22.32
C ILE A 160 -10.06 -15.15 -22.53
N PRO A 161 -10.24 -14.15 -21.64
CA PRO A 161 -9.56 -12.87 -21.80
C PRO A 161 -8.05 -12.99 -21.53
N GLU A 162 -7.28 -12.23 -22.31
CA GLU A 162 -5.82 -12.16 -22.11
C GLU A 162 -5.42 -11.24 -20.96
N LYS A 163 -6.31 -10.35 -20.53
CA LYS A 163 -6.07 -9.37 -19.48
C LYS A 163 -7.23 -9.40 -18.49
N LEU A 164 -6.90 -9.17 -17.23
CA LEU A 164 -7.89 -8.96 -16.18
C LEU A 164 -7.51 -7.73 -15.37
N PHE A 165 -8.55 -7.04 -14.92
CA PHE A 165 -8.49 -5.91 -14.01
C PHE A 165 -9.42 -6.15 -12.84
N ILE A 166 -9.05 -5.70 -11.65
CA ILE A 166 -9.92 -5.72 -10.47
C ILE A 166 -10.50 -4.32 -10.23
N SER A 167 -11.80 -4.26 -9.92
CA SER A 167 -12.46 -3.02 -9.53
C SER A 167 -13.65 -3.30 -8.60
N GLY A 168 -13.87 -2.39 -7.66
CA GLY A 168 -14.96 -2.46 -6.71
C GLY A 168 -14.85 -1.42 -5.62
N THR A 169 -15.84 -1.42 -4.74
CA THR A 169 -15.81 -0.63 -3.49
C THR A 169 -14.78 -1.11 -2.48
N ALA A 170 -14.30 -2.36 -2.60
CA ALA A 170 -13.30 -2.92 -1.71
C ALA A 170 -11.86 -2.56 -2.12
N THR A 171 -11.64 -2.11 -3.36
CA THR A 171 -10.31 -2.01 -3.99
C THR A 171 -9.77 -0.59 -3.95
N GLU A 172 -8.45 -0.45 -4.11
CA GLU A 172 -7.72 0.83 -3.99
C GLU A 172 -8.07 1.86 -5.08
N ASN A 173 -8.75 1.46 -6.17
CA ASN A 173 -9.17 2.35 -7.26
C ASN A 173 -10.52 3.06 -7.01
N ASN A 174 -11.05 3.05 -5.78
CA ASN A 174 -12.28 3.76 -5.42
C ASN A 174 -13.50 3.43 -6.30
N ASN A 175 -13.63 2.17 -6.74
CA ASN A 175 -14.70 1.71 -7.64
C ASN A 175 -14.74 2.43 -9.01
N ASN A 176 -13.61 2.99 -9.46
CA ASN A 176 -13.50 3.63 -10.77
C ASN A 176 -12.98 2.62 -11.81
N LEU A 177 -13.87 2.13 -12.69
CA LEU A 177 -13.51 1.14 -13.71
C LEU A 177 -12.43 1.64 -14.69
N ALA A 178 -12.40 2.94 -15.00
CA ALA A 178 -11.37 3.52 -15.87
C ALA A 178 -9.96 3.48 -15.24
N GLU A 179 -9.89 3.30 -13.91
CA GLU A 179 -8.66 3.17 -13.13
C GLU A 179 -8.55 1.77 -12.50
N ALA A 180 -9.28 0.78 -13.05
CA ALA A 180 -9.23 -0.60 -12.54
C ALA A 180 -7.81 -1.15 -12.58
N ILE A 181 -7.43 -1.89 -11.53
CA ILE A 181 -6.04 -2.28 -11.28
C ILE A 181 -5.74 -3.56 -12.06
N ALA A 182 -4.72 -3.55 -12.90
CA ALA A 182 -4.37 -4.70 -13.72
C ALA A 182 -3.86 -5.88 -12.86
N LEU A 183 -4.21 -7.10 -13.28
CA LEU A 183 -3.60 -8.33 -12.78
C LEU A 183 -2.42 -8.71 -13.69
N ARG A 184 -1.36 -9.26 -13.10
CA ARG A 184 -0.25 -9.89 -13.82
C ARG A 184 -0.69 -11.21 -14.41
N ARG A 185 -0.58 -11.38 -15.73
CA ARG A 185 -0.69 -12.69 -16.37
C ARG A 185 0.58 -13.50 -16.09
N LEU A 186 0.44 -14.70 -15.52
CA LEU A 186 1.56 -15.59 -15.24
C LEU A 186 1.95 -16.40 -16.48
N ASN A 187 3.17 -16.93 -16.49
CA ASN A 187 3.61 -17.84 -17.54
C ASN A 187 3.38 -19.31 -17.14
N ASN A 188 3.35 -20.20 -18.13
CA ASN A 188 3.44 -21.64 -17.92
C ASN A 188 4.89 -22.12 -17.90
N ALA A 189 5.10 -23.43 -17.76
CA ALA A 189 6.43 -24.02 -17.59
C ALA A 189 7.33 -23.86 -18.82
N ASP A 190 6.76 -23.57 -19.99
CA ASP A 190 7.49 -23.31 -21.24
C ASP A 190 7.80 -21.81 -21.42
N GLY A 191 7.42 -20.96 -20.46
CA GLY A 191 7.60 -19.50 -20.51
C GLY A 191 6.56 -18.77 -21.37
N ASN A 192 5.51 -19.47 -21.83
CA ASN A 192 4.40 -18.85 -22.57
C ASN A 192 3.34 -18.30 -21.61
N ALA A 193 2.59 -17.28 -22.03
CA ALA A 193 1.51 -16.74 -21.23
C ALA A 193 0.44 -17.81 -20.91
N SER A 194 0.09 -17.96 -19.64
CA SER A 194 -0.95 -18.87 -19.15
C SER A 194 -2.30 -18.16 -19.02
N ASN A 195 -3.37 -18.86 -18.70
CA ASN A 195 -4.67 -18.24 -18.39
C ASN A 195 -4.86 -18.00 -16.88
N ILE A 196 -3.73 -17.87 -16.17
CA ILE A 196 -3.69 -17.57 -14.75
C ILE A 196 -3.22 -16.13 -14.56
N HIS A 197 -4.00 -15.36 -13.81
CA HIS A 197 -3.72 -13.97 -13.48
C HIS A 197 -3.59 -13.77 -11.98
N GLU A 198 -2.78 -12.82 -11.56
CA GLU A 198 -2.49 -12.57 -10.15
C GLU A 198 -2.38 -11.09 -9.82
N ILE A 199 -2.78 -10.70 -8.61
CA ILE A 199 -2.53 -9.38 -8.07
C ILE A 199 -2.23 -9.41 -6.58
N TYR A 200 -1.43 -8.45 -6.14
CA TYR A 200 -1.24 -8.08 -4.75
C TYR A 200 -1.83 -6.69 -4.52
N THR A 201 -2.87 -6.57 -3.68
CA THR A 201 -3.61 -5.31 -3.46
C THR A 201 -4.21 -5.27 -2.06
N SER A 202 -4.56 -4.08 -1.57
CA SER A 202 -5.34 -3.95 -0.34
C SER A 202 -6.84 -4.06 -0.60
N LEU A 203 -7.54 -4.78 0.27
CA LEU A 203 -8.99 -4.92 0.24
C LEU A 203 -9.61 -4.49 1.57
N THR A 204 -10.77 -3.81 1.48
CA THR A 204 -11.60 -3.42 2.64
C THR A 204 -12.75 -4.41 2.82
N ALA A 205 -12.87 -5.00 4.00
CA ALA A 205 -13.98 -5.86 4.41
C ALA A 205 -15.32 -5.11 4.45
N GLY A 206 -16.41 -5.87 4.28
CA GLY A 206 -17.76 -5.32 4.17
C GLY A 206 -18.07 -4.66 2.82
N ASN A 207 -17.07 -4.50 1.96
CA ASN A 207 -17.22 -4.06 0.57
C ASN A 207 -17.00 -5.23 -0.40
N SER A 208 -17.20 -4.98 -1.70
CA SER A 208 -17.04 -6.00 -2.74
C SER A 208 -16.28 -5.53 -3.97
N PHE A 209 -15.82 -6.49 -4.79
CA PHE A 209 -15.15 -6.30 -6.07
C PHE A 209 -15.54 -7.34 -7.12
N LYS A 210 -15.16 -7.09 -8.37
CA LYS A 210 -15.26 -8.00 -9.52
C LYS A 210 -14.01 -7.89 -10.39
N PHE A 211 -13.86 -8.85 -11.31
CA PHE A 211 -12.83 -8.80 -12.35
C PHE A 211 -13.43 -8.42 -13.70
N TYR A 212 -12.65 -7.73 -14.51
CA TYR A 212 -13.05 -7.17 -15.80
C TYR A 212 -11.96 -7.45 -16.84
N SER A 213 -12.34 -7.75 -18.08
CA SER A 213 -11.35 -7.89 -19.16
C SER A 213 -10.85 -6.54 -19.70
N GLU A 214 -11.56 -5.45 -19.40
CA GLU A 214 -11.29 -4.09 -19.89
C GLU A 214 -11.56 -3.04 -18.81
N GLN A 215 -10.94 -1.86 -18.94
CA GLN A 215 -11.17 -0.68 -18.07
C GLN A 215 -12.37 0.18 -18.50
N SER A 216 -13.20 -0.32 -19.42
CA SER A 216 -14.44 0.31 -19.85
C SER A 216 -15.42 -0.76 -20.34
N LEU A 217 -16.72 -0.47 -20.29
CA LEU A 217 -17.72 -1.35 -20.89
C LEU A 217 -17.79 -1.13 -22.42
N PRO A 218 -18.04 -2.17 -23.22
CA PRO A 218 -18.28 -3.56 -22.80
C PRO A 218 -17.00 -4.30 -22.37
N ALA A 219 -17.13 -5.17 -21.37
CA ALA A 219 -16.06 -6.02 -20.85
C ALA A 219 -16.64 -7.37 -20.45
N LEU A 220 -15.83 -8.44 -20.52
CA LEU A 220 -16.15 -9.67 -19.81
C LEU A 220 -16.02 -9.39 -18.31
N VAL A 221 -17.04 -9.78 -17.55
CA VAL A 221 -17.11 -9.51 -16.10
C VAL A 221 -17.14 -10.84 -15.37
N TYR A 222 -16.35 -10.98 -14.32
CA TYR A 222 -16.29 -12.16 -13.48
C TYR A 222 -16.48 -11.80 -12.00
N GLY A 223 -17.17 -12.68 -11.29
CA GLY A 223 -17.40 -12.59 -9.85
C GLY A 223 -17.34 -13.99 -9.23
N GLY A 224 -17.93 -14.12 -8.04
CA GLY A 224 -18.07 -15.40 -7.35
C GLY A 224 -19.52 -15.91 -7.37
N ASN A 225 -19.76 -16.97 -6.61
CA ASN A 225 -21.09 -17.45 -6.26
C ASN A 225 -21.20 -17.68 -4.73
N SER A 226 -22.07 -18.59 -4.28
CA SER A 226 -22.21 -18.92 -2.86
C SER A 226 -21.07 -19.77 -2.29
N GLU A 227 -20.23 -20.36 -3.15
CA GLU A 227 -19.08 -21.19 -2.79
C GLU A 227 -17.80 -20.37 -2.94
N ASP A 228 -17.02 -20.27 -1.86
CA ASP A 228 -15.76 -19.53 -1.87
C ASP A 228 -14.76 -20.16 -2.85
N GLY A 229 -14.23 -19.34 -3.75
CA GLY A 229 -13.18 -19.73 -4.69
C GLY A 229 -13.64 -20.19 -6.08
N GLU A 230 -14.95 -20.24 -6.34
CA GLU A 230 -15.48 -20.46 -7.69
C GLU A 230 -15.60 -19.14 -8.45
N LEU A 231 -15.00 -19.05 -9.64
CA LEU A 231 -15.11 -17.89 -10.50
C LEU A 231 -16.26 -18.07 -11.49
N VAL A 232 -17.24 -17.16 -11.45
CA VAL A 232 -18.41 -17.22 -12.32
C VAL A 232 -18.47 -16.00 -13.21
N LYS A 233 -18.60 -16.23 -14.52
CA LYS A 233 -18.85 -15.18 -15.50
C LYS A 233 -20.19 -14.52 -15.21
N SER A 234 -20.21 -13.18 -15.19
CA SER A 234 -21.34 -12.36 -14.75
C SER A 234 -21.82 -12.70 -13.32
N GLY A 235 -20.96 -13.33 -12.51
CA GLY A 235 -21.26 -13.77 -11.15
C GLY A 235 -21.52 -12.65 -10.14
N ALA A 236 -21.82 -13.03 -8.91
CA ALA A 236 -22.02 -12.10 -7.80
C ALA A 236 -20.71 -11.37 -7.44
N PRO A 237 -20.75 -10.14 -6.90
CA PRO A 237 -19.54 -9.49 -6.36
C PRO A 237 -18.86 -10.35 -5.30
N ILE A 238 -17.53 -10.37 -5.29
CA ILE A 238 -16.70 -11.10 -4.31
C ILE A 238 -16.42 -10.17 -3.12
N THR A 239 -16.38 -10.72 -1.91
CA THR A 239 -16.10 -10.00 -0.66
C THR A 239 -14.94 -10.63 0.11
N VAL A 240 -14.29 -9.86 0.98
CA VAL A 240 -13.33 -10.38 1.98
C VAL A 240 -13.88 -10.21 3.39
N ALA A 241 -13.46 -11.11 4.29
CA ALA A 241 -13.89 -11.11 5.69
C ALA A 241 -13.13 -10.09 6.55
N GLU A 242 -11.89 -9.77 6.19
CA GLU A 242 -11.00 -8.90 6.98
C GLU A 242 -10.36 -7.83 6.08
N ASP A 243 -10.10 -6.66 6.66
CA ASP A 243 -9.27 -5.65 6.02
C ASP A 243 -7.84 -6.20 5.92
N GLY A 244 -7.14 -5.89 4.83
CA GLY A 244 -5.72 -6.20 4.73
C GLY A 244 -5.20 -6.22 3.31
N GLN A 245 -4.00 -6.77 3.17
CA GLN A 245 -3.36 -7.00 1.88
C GLN A 245 -3.57 -8.46 1.46
N TYR A 246 -3.92 -8.65 0.20
CA TYR A 246 -4.24 -9.95 -0.36
C TYR A 246 -3.42 -10.22 -1.60
N ARG A 247 -2.93 -11.46 -1.71
CA ARG A 247 -2.61 -12.08 -2.99
C ARG A 247 -3.88 -12.73 -3.51
N ILE A 248 -4.25 -12.39 -4.74
CA ILE A 248 -5.43 -12.93 -5.42
C ILE A 248 -4.95 -13.63 -6.68
N LYS A 249 -5.26 -14.90 -6.85
CA LYS A 249 -4.93 -15.68 -8.06
C LYS A 249 -6.23 -16.09 -8.74
N VAL A 250 -6.36 -15.80 -10.03
CA VAL A 250 -7.51 -16.13 -10.88
C VAL A 250 -7.05 -17.15 -11.91
N ASP A 251 -7.72 -18.28 -12.00
CA ASP A 251 -7.45 -19.35 -12.96
C ASP A 251 -8.67 -19.49 -13.89
N LEU A 252 -8.52 -19.00 -15.12
CA LEU A 252 -9.58 -19.01 -16.12
C LEU A 252 -9.73 -20.37 -16.83
N ASP A 253 -8.73 -21.25 -16.76
CA ASP A 253 -8.85 -22.61 -17.32
C ASP A 253 -9.76 -23.47 -16.42
N ASN A 254 -9.67 -23.26 -15.10
CA ASN A 254 -10.45 -24.00 -14.10
C ASN A 254 -11.66 -23.22 -13.56
N ASN A 255 -11.84 -21.95 -13.95
CA ASN A 255 -12.86 -21.04 -13.41
C ASN A 255 -12.83 -20.97 -11.87
N THR A 256 -11.64 -20.70 -11.31
CA THR A 256 -11.46 -20.54 -9.87
C THR A 256 -10.73 -19.26 -9.52
N TYR A 257 -10.87 -18.80 -8.28
CA TYR A 257 -10.00 -17.80 -7.70
C TYR A 257 -9.58 -18.21 -6.29
N SER A 258 -8.46 -17.67 -5.82
CA SER A 258 -8.02 -17.83 -4.43
C SER A 258 -7.66 -16.50 -3.81
N LEU A 259 -7.90 -16.38 -2.50
CA LEU A 259 -7.61 -15.21 -1.69
C LEU A 259 -6.67 -15.63 -0.58
N LEU A 260 -5.47 -15.05 -0.56
CA LEU A 260 -4.46 -15.28 0.47
C LEU A 260 -4.16 -13.95 1.15
N LYS A 261 -4.61 -13.81 2.40
CA LYS A 261 -4.29 -12.63 3.21
C LYS A 261 -2.81 -12.68 3.62
N ILE A 262 -2.09 -11.60 3.34
CA ILE A 262 -0.71 -11.40 3.75
C ILE A 262 -0.73 -10.49 4.98
N GLU A 263 -0.37 -11.03 6.14
CA GLU A 263 -0.27 -10.25 7.36
C GLU A 263 0.95 -9.33 7.32
N ARG A 264 2.04 -9.81 6.70
CA ARG A 264 3.27 -9.06 6.58
C ARG A 264 4.21 -9.63 5.52
N TRP A 265 4.93 -8.77 4.81
CA TRP A 265 6.15 -9.17 4.11
C TRP A 265 7.36 -8.85 4.98
N ASN A 266 8.31 -9.78 5.03
CA ASN A 266 9.54 -9.60 5.80
C ASN A 266 10.76 -9.87 4.93
N VAL A 267 11.83 -9.11 5.11
CA VAL A 267 13.18 -9.48 4.68
C VAL A 267 13.72 -10.50 5.66
N LYS A 268 14.30 -11.59 5.14
CA LYS A 268 14.93 -12.63 5.94
C LYS A 268 16.20 -13.14 5.27
N GLY A 269 17.32 -13.08 5.96
CA GLY A 269 18.59 -13.58 5.43
C GLY A 269 19.80 -13.07 6.20
N SER A 270 21.00 -13.39 5.71
CA SER A 270 22.25 -12.99 6.36
C SER A 270 22.41 -11.47 6.58
N PRO A 271 22.01 -10.57 5.64
CA PRO A 271 22.32 -9.15 5.78
C PRO A 271 21.66 -8.42 6.95
N ILE A 272 20.50 -8.86 7.42
CA ILE A 272 19.75 -8.17 8.48
C ILE A 272 20.27 -8.52 9.88
N ILE A 273 19.98 -7.66 10.87
CA ILE A 273 20.31 -7.92 12.28
C ILE A 273 19.66 -9.24 12.74
N GLY A 274 20.45 -10.19 13.23
CA GLY A 274 19.99 -11.52 13.64
C GLY A 274 19.97 -12.57 12.52
N GLY A 275 20.27 -12.18 11.28
CA GLY A 275 20.45 -13.08 10.14
C GLY A 275 19.22 -13.94 9.83
N TRP A 276 19.45 -15.21 9.48
CA TRP A 276 18.39 -16.19 9.24
C TRP A 276 17.51 -16.51 10.48
N GLY A 277 17.91 -16.05 11.67
CA GLY A 277 17.17 -16.21 12.92
C GLY A 277 16.10 -15.14 13.17
N SER A 278 16.08 -14.06 12.39
CA SER A 278 15.17 -12.91 12.54
C SER A 278 14.40 -12.61 11.26
N ASP A 279 13.41 -11.72 11.36
CA ASP A 279 12.62 -11.20 10.25
C ASP A 279 12.58 -9.66 10.41
N GLU A 280 12.83 -8.93 9.33
CA GLU A 280 12.68 -7.46 9.29
C GLU A 280 11.45 -7.09 8.45
N PRO A 281 10.46 -6.38 9.01
CA PRO A 281 9.16 -6.17 8.36
C PRO A 281 9.21 -5.09 7.26
N LEU A 282 8.38 -5.23 6.24
CA LEU A 282 8.08 -4.19 5.25
C LEU A 282 6.67 -3.63 5.45
N ASP A 283 6.51 -2.32 5.25
CA ASP A 283 5.22 -1.64 5.33
C ASP A 283 4.57 -1.53 3.95
N TYR A 284 3.25 -1.73 3.88
CA TYR A 284 2.51 -1.54 2.64
C TYR A 284 2.32 -0.06 2.34
N ILE A 285 2.75 0.40 1.16
CA ILE A 285 2.64 1.80 0.73
C ILE A 285 1.61 2.02 -0.39
N GLY A 286 0.85 0.98 -0.75
CA GLY A 286 -0.20 1.03 -1.78
C GLY A 286 0.22 0.45 -3.13
N GLY A 287 -0.75 0.10 -3.97
CA GLY A 287 -0.52 -0.30 -5.36
C GLY A 287 0.29 -1.59 -5.55
N GLY A 288 0.32 -2.44 -4.54
CA GLY A 288 1.11 -3.68 -4.54
C GLY A 288 2.58 -3.46 -4.20
N ILE A 289 2.91 -2.38 -3.47
CA ILE A 289 4.29 -2.04 -3.11
C ILE A 289 4.45 -2.06 -1.59
N TRP A 290 5.55 -2.67 -1.13
CA TRP A 290 6.00 -2.69 0.25
C TRP A 290 7.38 -2.05 0.37
N GLN A 291 7.63 -1.33 1.46
CA GLN A 291 8.91 -0.66 1.70
C GLN A 291 9.22 -0.59 3.19
N ALA A 292 10.50 -0.67 3.54
CA ALA A 292 10.99 -0.25 4.86
C ALA A 292 12.44 0.20 4.78
N THR A 293 12.86 0.93 5.81
CA THR A 293 14.27 1.21 6.07
C THR A 293 14.79 0.25 7.13
N MET A 294 15.93 -0.39 6.88
CA MET A 294 16.55 -1.36 7.80
C MET A 294 18.07 -1.38 7.68
N ASP A 295 18.75 -1.87 8.71
CA ASP A 295 20.21 -1.98 8.73
C ASP A 295 20.68 -3.31 8.14
N PHE A 296 21.52 -3.22 7.11
CA PHE A 296 22.28 -4.35 6.60
C PHE A 296 23.65 -4.40 7.27
N VAL A 297 23.87 -5.35 8.16
CA VAL A 297 25.07 -5.50 9.00
C VAL A 297 26.10 -6.48 8.44
N GLU A 298 25.73 -7.30 7.45
CA GLU A 298 26.60 -8.26 6.78
C GLU A 298 26.25 -8.36 5.28
N THR A 299 27.17 -8.89 4.47
CA THR A 299 26.85 -9.34 3.10
C THR A 299 26.25 -10.75 3.11
N GLY A 300 25.57 -11.15 2.04
CA GLY A 300 25.05 -12.50 1.89
C GLY A 300 23.67 -12.57 1.25
N GLY A 301 23.06 -13.77 1.28
CA GLY A 301 21.76 -14.03 0.68
C GLY A 301 20.59 -13.70 1.60
N PHE A 302 19.49 -13.21 1.04
CA PHE A 302 18.21 -13.04 1.71
C PHE A 302 17.02 -13.37 0.79
N LEU A 303 15.82 -13.38 1.34
CA LEU A 303 14.57 -13.57 0.61
C LEU A 303 13.47 -12.69 1.23
N PHE A 304 12.33 -12.56 0.54
CA PHE A 304 11.13 -12.00 1.15
C PHE A 304 10.21 -13.14 1.60
N ARG A 305 9.84 -13.15 2.87
CA ARG A 305 8.94 -14.13 3.48
C ARG A 305 7.60 -13.47 3.77
N ALA A 306 6.51 -14.04 3.27
CA ALA A 306 5.18 -13.63 3.70
C ALA A 306 4.80 -14.34 5.00
N GLU A 307 4.26 -13.58 5.93
CA GLU A 307 3.52 -14.07 7.07
C GLU A 307 2.04 -14.21 6.70
N VAL A 308 1.53 -15.42 6.89
CA VAL A 308 0.16 -15.80 6.56
C VAL A 308 -0.41 -16.55 7.74
N ASN A 309 -1.57 -16.13 8.21
CA ASN A 309 -2.29 -16.83 9.27
C ASN A 309 -2.63 -18.27 8.85
N ASN A 310 -2.35 -19.24 9.73
CA ASN A 310 -2.48 -20.68 9.48
C ASN A 310 -1.60 -21.24 8.34
N GLY A 311 -0.63 -20.46 7.85
CA GLY A 311 0.40 -20.94 6.94
C GLY A 311 1.62 -21.50 7.69
N GLY A 312 2.35 -22.41 7.07
CA GLY A 312 3.67 -22.80 7.52
C GLY A 312 4.67 -21.65 7.37
N TYR A 313 5.62 -21.59 8.29
CA TYR A 313 6.57 -20.48 8.38
C TYR A 313 7.41 -20.28 7.11
N TRP A 314 7.63 -21.34 6.32
CA TRP A 314 8.43 -21.33 5.09
C TRP A 314 7.61 -21.51 3.82
N ASP A 315 6.28 -21.43 3.90
CA ASP A 315 5.40 -21.80 2.77
C ASP A 315 5.37 -20.73 1.66
N TYR A 316 5.62 -19.46 2.03
CA TYR A 316 5.43 -18.31 1.13
C TYR A 316 6.71 -17.47 1.04
N LEU A 317 7.58 -17.86 0.12
CA LEU A 317 8.88 -17.24 -0.10
C LEU A 317 8.94 -16.63 -1.49
N LEU A 318 9.33 -15.37 -1.58
CA LEU A 318 9.74 -14.72 -2.82
C LEU A 318 11.27 -14.72 -2.91
N LYS A 319 11.77 -15.25 -4.02
CA LYS A 319 13.19 -15.37 -4.31
C LYS A 319 13.53 -14.76 -5.66
N ARG A 320 14.81 -14.45 -5.87
CA ARG A 320 15.25 -13.88 -7.14
C ARG A 320 15.19 -14.94 -8.23
N VAL A 321 14.67 -14.58 -9.39
CA VAL A 321 14.79 -15.43 -10.60
C VAL A 321 16.24 -15.42 -11.06
N VAL A 322 16.84 -16.60 -11.23
CA VAL A 322 18.26 -16.73 -11.60
C VAL A 322 18.54 -16.01 -12.91
N GLY A 323 19.62 -15.22 -12.93
CA GLY A 323 20.05 -14.48 -14.12
C GLY A 323 19.27 -13.18 -14.38
N THR A 324 18.34 -12.81 -13.50
CA THR A 324 17.71 -11.49 -13.51
C THR A 324 18.38 -10.55 -12.50
N PRO A 325 18.40 -9.23 -12.75
CA PRO A 325 18.96 -8.29 -11.78
C PRO A 325 18.15 -8.29 -10.48
N ASN A 326 16.82 -8.21 -10.59
CA ASN A 326 15.96 -7.98 -9.43
C ASN A 326 14.54 -8.57 -9.55
N THR A 327 14.26 -9.44 -10.51
CA THR A 327 12.93 -10.05 -10.65
C THR A 327 12.74 -11.10 -9.57
N VAL A 328 11.57 -11.08 -8.90
CA VAL A 328 11.21 -12.07 -7.89
C VAL A 328 10.12 -13.01 -8.37
N ILE A 329 10.10 -14.20 -7.81
CA ILE A 329 9.06 -15.19 -8.02
C ILE A 329 8.72 -15.90 -6.71
N MET A 330 7.46 -16.28 -6.54
CA MET A 330 7.09 -17.13 -5.42
C MET A 330 7.66 -18.53 -5.67
N GLU A 331 8.42 -19.02 -4.70
CA GLU A 331 9.17 -20.28 -4.80
C GLU A 331 8.29 -21.44 -5.27
N SER A 332 7.07 -21.54 -4.73
CA SER A 332 6.11 -22.58 -5.08
C SER A 332 5.55 -22.48 -6.50
N ASP A 333 5.64 -21.33 -7.16
CA ASP A 333 5.22 -21.14 -8.55
C ASP A 333 6.36 -21.26 -9.57
N ALA A 334 7.62 -21.29 -9.14
CA ALA A 334 8.76 -21.20 -10.04
C ALA A 334 8.82 -22.32 -11.08
N ALA A 335 8.57 -23.57 -10.64
CA ALA A 335 8.51 -24.72 -11.55
C ALA A 335 7.37 -24.59 -12.58
N ASN A 336 6.21 -24.09 -12.15
CA ASN A 336 5.05 -23.89 -13.03
C ASN A 336 5.25 -22.75 -14.04
N GLN A 337 6.20 -21.85 -13.79
CA GLN A 337 6.56 -20.75 -14.69
C GLN A 337 7.88 -21.00 -15.44
N GLY A 338 8.48 -22.18 -15.29
CA GLY A 338 9.65 -22.59 -16.08
C GLY A 338 10.95 -21.88 -15.69
N VAL A 339 11.04 -21.35 -14.48
CA VAL A 339 12.22 -20.59 -14.03
C VAL A 339 12.87 -21.22 -12.81
N SER A 340 14.18 -21.01 -12.68
CA SER A 340 14.93 -21.29 -11.45
C SER A 340 15.03 -20.04 -10.59
N PHE A 341 15.18 -20.24 -9.29
CA PHE A 341 15.31 -19.18 -8.30
C PHE A 341 16.56 -19.37 -7.45
N GLU A 342 16.98 -18.29 -6.80
CA GLU A 342 18.06 -18.22 -5.83
C GLU A 342 17.71 -17.17 -4.76
N ASP A 343 18.36 -17.27 -3.59
CA ASP A 343 18.28 -16.19 -2.61
C ASP A 343 18.86 -14.90 -3.22
N ILE A 344 18.30 -13.76 -2.86
CA ILE A 344 18.74 -12.44 -3.29
C ILE A 344 20.12 -12.17 -2.69
N PRO A 345 21.19 -12.03 -3.50
CA PRO A 345 22.49 -11.65 -2.97
C PRO A 345 22.52 -10.15 -2.65
N SER A 346 23.07 -9.82 -1.49
CA SER A 346 23.42 -8.46 -1.10
C SER A 346 24.92 -8.37 -0.83
N GLU A 347 25.59 -7.41 -1.47
CA GLU A 347 26.95 -6.99 -1.14
C GLU A 347 26.94 -5.63 -0.39
N GLU A 348 25.75 -5.08 -0.15
CA GLU A 348 25.55 -3.77 0.47
C GLU A 348 25.45 -3.91 1.99
N THR A 349 26.02 -2.94 2.71
CA THR A 349 25.93 -2.79 4.17
C THR A 349 25.66 -1.32 4.54
N GLY A 350 25.09 -1.12 5.73
CA GLY A 350 24.58 0.16 6.22
C GLY A 350 23.05 0.24 6.18
N LYS A 351 22.51 1.44 6.40
CA LYS A 351 21.07 1.70 6.40
C LYS A 351 20.52 1.66 4.96
N MET A 352 19.58 0.76 4.70
CA MET A 352 19.01 0.50 3.39
C MET A 352 17.52 0.80 3.35
N ILE A 353 17.04 1.38 2.27
CA ILE A 353 15.64 1.38 1.85
C ILE A 353 15.44 0.15 0.97
N VAL A 354 14.67 -0.82 1.48
CA VAL A 354 14.30 -2.03 0.73
C VAL A 354 12.88 -1.86 0.23
N THR A 355 12.68 -1.97 -1.09
CA THR A 355 11.35 -1.90 -1.72
C THR A 355 11.05 -3.22 -2.41
N LEU A 356 9.87 -3.79 -2.15
CA LEU A 356 9.30 -4.94 -2.86
C LEU A 356 8.11 -4.45 -3.69
N ASN A 357 8.20 -4.56 -5.01
CA ASN A 357 7.16 -4.13 -5.94
C ASN A 357 6.50 -5.35 -6.62
N LEU A 358 5.26 -5.63 -6.24
CA LEU A 358 4.43 -6.71 -6.78
C LEU A 358 3.23 -6.17 -7.58
N SER A 359 3.36 -4.96 -8.16
CA SER A 359 2.43 -4.48 -9.18
C SER A 359 2.52 -5.32 -10.45
N ALA A 360 1.47 -5.29 -11.28
CA ALA A 360 1.29 -6.19 -12.42
C ALA A 360 2.51 -6.27 -13.37
N ASP A 361 3.18 -5.13 -13.59
CA ASP A 361 4.28 -5.01 -14.54
C ASP A 361 5.67 -5.28 -13.93
N ALA A 362 5.79 -5.31 -12.60
CA ALA A 362 7.08 -5.09 -11.95
C ALA A 362 7.69 -6.33 -11.28
N TYR A 363 6.95 -7.13 -10.51
CA TYR A 363 7.44 -8.24 -9.65
C TYR A 363 8.97 -8.22 -9.40
N THR A 364 9.42 -7.18 -8.70
CA THR A 364 10.84 -6.83 -8.52
C THR A 364 11.12 -6.31 -7.11
N TYR A 365 12.40 -6.18 -6.77
CA TYR A 365 12.83 -5.46 -5.58
C TYR A 365 13.89 -4.39 -5.91
N THR A 366 14.07 -3.43 -4.99
CA THR A 366 15.22 -2.52 -4.97
C THR A 366 15.83 -2.49 -3.57
N ILE A 367 17.14 -2.24 -3.52
CA ILE A 367 17.91 -2.00 -2.30
C ILE A 367 18.69 -0.72 -2.59
N GLU A 368 18.38 0.34 -1.86
CA GLU A 368 19.01 1.64 -2.02
C GLU A 368 19.58 2.08 -0.68
N LYS A 369 20.78 2.65 -0.66
CA LYS A 369 21.29 3.25 0.57
C LYS A 369 20.38 4.39 0.98
N ASP A 370 19.97 4.39 2.24
CA ASP A 370 19.19 5.48 2.80
C ASP A 370 20.08 6.71 3.00
N GLN A 371 20.07 7.61 2.02
CA GLN A 371 20.82 8.88 2.07
C GLN A 371 20.12 9.96 2.89
N SER A 372 19.04 9.63 3.62
CA SER A 372 18.37 10.58 4.51
C SER A 372 19.10 10.81 5.85
N GLY A 373 20.13 10.00 6.16
CA GLY A 373 21.05 10.24 7.27
C GLY A 373 22.27 11.09 6.86
N PRO A 374 22.92 11.78 7.80
CA PRO A 374 24.18 12.47 7.52
C PRO A 374 25.23 11.50 6.97
N ASP A 375 26.06 11.97 6.03
CA ASP A 375 27.19 11.20 5.51
C ASP A 375 28.11 10.75 6.68
N PRO A 376 28.75 9.57 6.59
CA PRO A 376 29.77 9.15 7.55
C PRO A 376 30.80 10.26 7.78
N ILE A 377 31.11 10.52 9.04
CA ILE A 377 32.12 11.51 9.42
C ILE A 377 33.43 10.75 9.63
N GLU A 378 34.54 11.26 9.10
CA GLU A 378 35.85 10.68 9.36
C GLU A 378 36.13 10.66 10.87
N THR A 379 36.31 9.46 11.43
CA THR A 379 36.56 9.27 12.85
C THR A 379 37.86 9.97 13.28
N PRO A 380 37.82 10.94 14.20
CA PRO A 380 39.03 11.62 14.66
C PRO A 380 39.89 10.69 15.52
N ASP A 381 41.18 11.02 15.67
CA ASP A 381 42.07 10.27 16.56
C ASP A 381 41.75 10.48 18.05
N THR A 382 41.29 11.69 18.40
CA THR A 382 40.93 12.10 19.76
C THR A 382 39.67 12.95 19.72
N LEU A 383 38.91 12.92 20.83
CA LEU A 383 37.71 13.72 21.01
C LEU A 383 37.64 14.20 22.46
N PHE A 384 37.42 15.50 22.65
CA PHE A 384 37.36 16.15 23.94
C PHE A 384 35.95 16.69 24.17
N LEU A 385 35.41 16.41 25.35
CA LEU A 385 34.09 16.84 25.79
C LEU A 385 34.22 18.11 26.63
N PHE A 386 33.44 19.13 26.30
CA PHE A 386 33.37 20.38 27.04
C PHE A 386 31.95 20.60 27.56
N VAL A 387 31.86 21.17 28.76
CA VAL A 387 30.61 21.65 29.38
C VAL A 387 30.78 23.13 29.69
N ASN A 388 29.91 23.97 29.14
CA ASN A 388 29.95 25.43 29.31
C ASN A 388 31.35 26.00 29.06
N ASP A 389 31.95 25.63 27.91
CA ASP A 389 33.29 26.00 27.45
C ASP A 389 34.47 25.49 28.30
N ASN A 390 34.23 24.65 29.31
CA ASN A 390 35.29 24.01 30.11
C ASN A 390 35.50 22.56 29.65
N MET A 391 36.73 22.20 29.30
CA MET A 391 37.07 20.82 28.97
C MET A 391 36.91 19.93 30.21
N VAL A 392 36.09 18.88 30.09
CA VAL A 392 35.76 17.96 31.18
C VAL A 392 36.55 16.67 31.07
N GLU A 393 36.66 16.10 29.86
CA GLU A 393 37.46 14.90 29.62
C GLU A 393 37.90 14.75 28.16
N GLU A 394 38.92 13.92 27.97
CA GLU A 394 39.18 13.23 26.70
C GLU A 394 38.35 11.94 26.69
N MET A 395 37.49 11.78 25.68
CA MET A 395 36.59 10.65 25.58
C MET A 395 37.34 9.37 25.19
N THR A 396 36.85 8.22 25.65
CA THR A 396 37.50 6.93 25.37
C THR A 396 37.09 6.42 23.99
N LYS A 397 38.07 6.19 23.11
CA LYS A 397 37.87 5.66 21.75
C LYS A 397 37.82 4.13 21.72
N ASP A 398 36.82 3.56 21.05
CA ASP A 398 36.72 2.15 20.67
C ASP A 398 36.26 2.04 19.21
N GLY A 399 37.18 1.74 18.30
CA GLY A 399 36.91 1.77 16.85
C GLY A 399 36.50 3.17 16.37
N ASP A 400 35.29 3.26 15.82
CA ASP A 400 34.67 4.51 15.33
C ASP A 400 33.77 5.19 16.38
N VAL A 401 33.74 4.66 17.61
CA VAL A 401 32.88 5.13 18.69
C VAL A 401 33.70 5.79 19.81
N PHE A 402 33.23 6.92 20.32
CA PHE A 402 33.73 7.57 21.53
C PHE A 402 32.70 7.54 22.64
N ASN A 403 33.12 7.16 23.85
CA ASN A 403 32.25 7.14 25.03
C ASN A 403 32.81 8.01 26.15
N ASN A 404 31.94 8.59 26.96
CA ASN A 404 32.37 9.24 28.20
C ASN A 404 32.78 8.21 29.24
N SER A 405 33.73 8.56 30.10
CA SER A 405 34.31 7.60 31.05
C SER A 405 33.32 7.22 32.17
N ASN A 406 32.52 8.20 32.60
CA ASN A 406 31.48 8.06 33.63
C ASN A 406 30.27 8.90 33.24
N TYR A 407 29.11 8.61 33.81
CA TYR A 407 27.93 9.43 33.61
C TYR A 407 28.20 10.86 34.08
N LEU A 408 27.73 11.83 33.31
CA LEU A 408 27.96 13.25 33.54
C LEU A 408 26.69 13.92 34.03
N ALA A 409 26.66 14.40 35.26
CA ALA A 409 25.55 15.20 35.80
C ALA A 409 25.50 16.56 35.09
N LEU A 410 24.41 16.79 34.37
CA LEU A 410 24.12 18.01 33.62
C LEU A 410 22.77 18.59 34.10
N GLN A 411 22.59 19.88 33.87
CA GLN A 411 21.37 20.62 34.17
C GLN A 411 20.74 21.21 32.91
N ASN A 412 19.44 21.44 32.94
CA ASN A 412 18.76 22.21 31.91
C ASN A 412 19.44 23.59 31.73
N GLY A 413 19.85 23.88 30.50
CA GLY A 413 20.56 25.10 30.13
C GLY A 413 22.09 24.94 30.05
N ASP A 414 22.65 23.81 30.47
CA ASP A 414 24.05 23.49 30.18
C ASP A 414 24.28 23.37 28.67
N ASN A 415 25.48 23.73 28.22
CA ASN A 415 25.90 23.63 26.84
C ASN A 415 27.05 22.63 26.71
N ILE A 416 26.87 21.66 25.84
CA ILE A 416 27.87 20.66 25.50
C ILE A 416 28.53 21.03 24.18
N SER A 417 29.84 20.83 24.08
CA SER A 417 30.53 20.83 22.79
C SER A 417 31.58 19.73 22.72
N LEU A 418 31.73 19.16 21.54
CA LEU A 418 32.78 18.20 21.22
C LEU A 418 33.86 18.89 20.38
N ASN A 419 35.13 18.58 20.63
CA ASN A 419 36.22 19.10 19.83
C ASN A 419 37.35 18.08 19.65
N THR A 420 38.01 18.05 18.49
CA THR A 420 39.15 17.16 18.25
C THR A 420 40.47 17.67 18.85
N ALA A 421 40.46 18.80 19.55
CA ALA A 421 41.60 19.35 20.27
C ALA A 421 41.20 19.78 21.69
N SER A 422 42.08 19.56 22.65
CA SER A 422 41.83 19.86 24.08
C SER A 422 41.74 21.35 24.40
N ASP A 423 42.18 22.22 23.49
CA ASP A 423 42.07 23.68 23.60
C ASP A 423 40.85 24.24 22.84
N GLY A 424 40.01 23.38 22.25
CA GLY A 424 38.84 23.78 21.48
C GLY A 424 39.14 24.29 20.06
N SER A 425 40.42 24.24 19.62
CA SER A 425 40.83 24.76 18.31
C SER A 425 40.59 23.80 17.13
N GLY A 426 40.24 22.55 17.41
CA GLY A 426 40.00 21.49 16.44
C GLY A 426 38.63 21.55 15.76
N LYS A 427 38.25 20.45 15.11
CA LYS A 427 36.92 20.29 14.51
C LYS A 427 35.88 20.12 15.61
N SER A 428 34.72 20.72 15.41
CA SER A 428 33.57 20.60 16.30
C SER A 428 32.40 19.91 15.63
N TYR A 429 31.49 19.39 16.45
CA TYR A 429 30.33 18.64 16.00
C TYR A 429 29.05 19.16 16.66
N THR A 430 27.95 19.14 15.92
CA THR A 430 26.61 19.51 16.38
C THR A 430 25.64 18.38 16.13
N ILE A 431 24.49 18.41 16.82
CA ILE A 431 23.45 17.39 16.72
C ILE A 431 22.07 18.03 16.44
N LEU A 432 21.14 17.26 15.89
CA LEU A 432 19.77 17.74 15.59
C LEU A 432 18.85 17.79 16.82
N THR A 433 18.99 16.84 17.74
CA THR A 433 18.12 16.68 18.91
C THR A 433 18.90 16.99 20.18
N ASN A 434 18.39 17.91 21.00
CA ASN A 434 19.02 18.30 22.26
C ASN A 434 19.12 17.14 23.27
N ILE A 435 20.09 17.23 24.18
CA ILE A 435 20.29 16.23 25.23
C ILE A 435 19.15 16.31 26.25
N GLY A 436 18.50 15.18 26.53
CA GLY A 436 17.37 15.09 27.44
C GLY A 436 15.98 15.28 26.82
N ALA A 437 15.90 15.60 25.53
CA ALA A 437 14.65 15.70 24.77
C ALA A 437 14.10 14.30 24.43
N THR A 438 12.94 13.94 24.98
CA THR A 438 12.29 12.63 24.75
C THR A 438 10.79 12.70 25.06
N ASP A 439 10.00 11.87 24.37
CA ASP A 439 8.57 11.68 24.62
C ASP A 439 8.29 10.64 25.72
N THR A 440 9.30 9.87 26.13
CA THR A 440 9.18 8.79 27.14
C THR A 440 10.15 8.99 28.32
N PRO A 441 10.07 10.11 29.06
CA PRO A 441 11.07 10.47 30.06
C PRO A 441 11.11 9.59 31.31
N ASP A 442 10.07 8.76 31.53
CA ASP A 442 9.85 8.06 32.80
C ASP A 442 10.16 6.54 32.73
N VAL A 443 10.65 6.04 31.58
CA VAL A 443 11.11 4.64 31.47
C VAL A 443 12.42 4.45 32.24
N SER A 444 12.71 3.21 32.67
CA SER A 444 13.86 2.91 33.53
C SER A 444 15.22 3.30 32.95
N ARG A 445 15.40 3.15 31.63
CA ARG A 445 16.54 3.72 30.90
C ARG A 445 16.02 4.45 29.67
N VAL A 446 16.30 5.74 29.61
CA VAL A 446 15.98 6.57 28.44
C VAL A 446 17.23 6.60 27.56
N MET A 447 17.06 6.33 26.27
CA MET A 447 18.13 6.33 25.29
C MET A 447 17.62 6.95 24.00
N VAL A 448 18.36 7.92 23.46
CA VAL A 448 17.98 8.65 22.24
C VAL A 448 19.19 8.81 21.34
N ASN A 449 19.00 8.56 20.05
CA ASN A 449 20.00 8.83 19.01
C ASN A 449 19.66 10.14 18.31
N SER A 450 20.66 11.00 18.14
CA SER A 450 20.58 12.18 17.30
C SER A 450 21.57 12.06 16.13
N ASP A 451 21.16 12.55 14.96
CA ASP A 451 22.09 12.80 13.86
C ASP A 451 23.14 13.82 14.29
N MET A 452 24.38 13.59 13.86
CA MET A 452 25.55 14.42 14.12
C MET A 452 26.13 14.95 12.81
N SER A 453 26.71 16.15 12.84
CA SER A 453 27.43 16.74 11.71
C SER A 453 28.60 17.61 12.20
N GLU A 454 29.62 17.82 11.35
CA GLU A 454 30.70 18.77 11.63
C GLU A 454 30.15 20.21 11.64
N GLY A 455 30.34 20.95 12.73
CA GLY A 455 29.81 22.29 12.93
C GLY A 455 30.11 22.87 14.31
N THR A 456 30.06 24.20 14.44
CA THR A 456 30.46 24.96 15.64
C THR A 456 29.27 25.38 16.52
N GLY A 457 28.23 24.55 16.63
CA GLY A 457 27.04 24.82 17.45
C GLY A 457 27.15 24.18 18.84
N ASN A 458 26.63 24.86 19.86
CA ASN A 458 26.49 24.25 21.19
C ASN A 458 25.33 23.25 21.17
N ILE A 459 25.54 22.11 21.81
CA ILE A 459 24.52 21.07 22.03
C ILE A 459 23.84 21.39 23.37
N ALA A 460 22.58 21.79 23.34
CA ALA A 460 21.86 22.19 24.55
C ALA A 460 21.39 20.96 25.36
N VAL A 461 21.38 21.11 26.69
CA VAL A 461 20.77 20.17 27.63
C VAL A 461 19.42 20.72 28.07
N GLU A 462 18.35 19.93 27.94
CA GLU A 462 16.97 20.33 28.27
C GLU A 462 16.47 19.80 29.62
N ARG A 463 17.23 18.90 30.24
CA ARG A 463 16.79 18.19 31.44
C ARG A 463 17.96 17.92 32.39
N ASP A 464 17.70 18.14 33.67
CA ASP A 464 18.61 17.75 34.75
C ASP A 464 18.66 16.22 34.84
N GLN A 465 19.84 15.64 34.57
CA GLN A 465 20.11 14.21 34.69
C GLN A 465 21.61 13.91 34.66
N ALA A 466 21.99 12.68 35.00
CA ALA A 466 23.30 12.12 34.75
C ALA A 466 23.28 11.35 33.42
N TYR A 467 24.12 11.76 32.47
CA TYR A 467 24.10 11.26 31.10
C TYR A 467 25.29 10.38 30.75
N GLY A 468 25.03 9.27 30.08
CA GLY A 468 25.98 8.52 29.26
C GLY A 468 25.95 9.05 27.83
N PHE A 469 27.11 9.07 27.17
CA PHE A 469 27.27 9.49 25.79
C PHE A 469 28.00 8.41 24.99
N SER A 470 27.50 8.16 23.78
CA SER A 470 28.16 7.30 22.80
C SER A 470 28.10 7.97 21.43
N ILE A 471 29.25 8.31 20.87
CA ILE A 471 29.38 9.09 19.63
C ILE A 471 29.98 8.18 18.56
N ASP A 472 29.18 7.82 17.57
CA ASP A 472 29.54 6.95 16.45
C ASP A 472 29.78 7.80 15.20
N PHE A 473 31.03 7.89 14.77
CA PHE A 473 31.43 8.67 13.61
C PHE A 473 31.08 8.00 12.27
N ALA A 474 31.16 6.66 12.21
CA ALA A 474 30.86 5.89 11.01
C ALA A 474 29.39 6.03 10.60
N ASN A 475 28.50 6.12 11.59
CA ASN A 475 27.06 6.33 11.37
C ASN A 475 26.62 7.79 11.57
N ALA A 476 27.57 8.69 11.89
CA ALA A 476 27.31 10.09 12.20
C ALA A 476 26.18 10.27 13.23
N LYS A 477 26.28 9.55 14.36
CA LYS A 477 25.31 9.56 15.45
C LYS A 477 25.92 10.02 16.78
N PHE A 478 25.13 10.78 17.52
CA PHE A 478 25.36 11.06 18.93
C PHE A 478 24.21 10.42 19.72
N GLN A 479 24.52 9.42 20.51
CA GLN A 479 23.60 8.83 21.47
C GLN A 479 23.83 9.43 22.84
N TRP A 480 22.74 9.73 23.53
CA TRP A 480 22.76 9.95 24.97
C TRP A 480 21.76 9.02 25.66
N ASP A 481 22.09 8.65 26.89
CA ASP A 481 21.20 7.89 27.74
C ASP A 481 21.28 8.34 29.20
N TYR A 482 20.21 8.08 29.96
CA TYR A 482 20.20 8.26 31.41
C TYR A 482 19.32 7.22 32.09
N TYR A 483 19.57 7.02 33.38
CA TYR A 483 18.85 6.08 34.21
C TYR A 483 17.86 6.79 35.13
N ASN A 484 16.63 6.28 35.15
CA ASN A 484 15.65 6.61 36.18
C ASN A 484 15.70 5.52 37.26
N ILE A 485 15.82 5.92 38.52
CA ILE A 485 15.84 4.96 39.62
C ILE A 485 14.43 4.74 40.16
N PHE A 486 14.04 3.47 40.23
CA PHE A 486 12.82 3.02 40.88
C PHE A 486 13.15 2.42 42.25
N LEU A 487 12.28 2.64 43.23
CA LEU A 487 12.25 1.84 44.44
C LEU A 487 11.19 0.74 44.27
N PHE A 488 11.66 -0.50 44.18
CA PHE A 488 10.79 -1.68 44.22
C PHE A 488 10.49 -2.03 45.67
N HIS A 489 9.26 -2.43 45.96
CA HIS A 489 8.81 -2.76 47.30
C HIS A 489 7.83 -3.95 47.27
N TRP A 490 8.16 -5.05 47.97
CA TRP A 490 7.38 -6.29 47.88
C TRP A 490 7.40 -7.15 49.15
N ASP A 491 6.41 -8.04 49.25
CA ASP A 491 6.27 -8.99 50.33
C ASP A 491 7.09 -10.26 50.06
N GLU A 492 8.38 -10.22 50.38
CA GLU A 492 9.27 -11.36 50.21
C GLU A 492 8.86 -12.56 51.10
N ILE A 493 8.31 -12.31 52.29
CA ILE A 493 7.90 -13.35 53.24
C ILE A 493 6.83 -14.25 52.61
N ASN A 494 5.90 -13.66 51.85
CA ASN A 494 4.85 -14.38 51.14
C ASN A 494 5.16 -14.59 49.65
N GLN A 495 6.41 -14.39 49.21
CA GLN A 495 6.89 -14.59 47.85
C GLN A 495 6.12 -13.80 46.77
N LYS A 496 5.71 -12.56 47.07
CA LYS A 496 4.90 -11.73 46.18
C LYS A 496 5.72 -10.74 45.33
N TRP A 497 6.79 -11.24 44.69
CA TRP A 497 7.60 -10.42 43.79
C TRP A 497 6.80 -9.84 42.61
N ASP A 498 5.84 -10.61 42.10
CA ASP A 498 5.01 -10.20 40.96
C ASP A 498 3.96 -9.15 41.33
N ASP A 499 3.65 -8.99 42.62
CA ASP A 499 2.71 -7.97 43.15
C ASP A 499 3.45 -6.71 43.67
N ARG A 500 4.73 -6.55 43.33
CA ARG A 500 5.54 -5.45 43.86
C ARG A 500 5.02 -4.07 43.44
N ASN A 501 5.23 -3.09 44.30
CA ASN A 501 5.07 -1.68 43.93
C ASN A 501 6.39 -1.18 43.34
N GLU A 502 6.29 -0.37 42.29
CA GLU A 502 7.44 0.26 41.62
C GLU A 502 7.27 1.78 41.70
N TYR A 503 8.12 2.44 42.49
CA TYR A 503 8.04 3.89 42.69
C TYR A 503 9.17 4.59 41.95
N LEU A 504 8.85 5.36 40.91
CA LEU A 504 9.81 6.22 40.22
C LEU A 504 10.28 7.36 41.15
N LEU A 505 11.59 7.50 41.33
CA LEU A 505 12.19 8.60 42.07
C LEU A 505 12.48 9.79 41.16
N THR A 506 12.40 10.99 41.72
CA THR A 506 12.74 12.24 41.03
C THR A 506 14.24 12.51 41.15
N TYR A 507 14.90 12.83 40.03
CA TYR A 507 16.29 13.26 40.02
C TYR A 507 16.46 14.64 40.67
N GLU A 508 17.48 14.78 41.50
CA GLU A 508 17.97 16.02 42.08
C GLU A 508 19.45 16.16 41.70
N HIS A 509 19.80 17.22 40.99
CA HIS A 509 21.18 17.43 40.56
C HIS A 509 22.10 17.72 41.77
N PRO A 510 23.30 17.13 41.86
CA PRO A 510 23.87 16.08 40.99
C PRO A 510 23.73 14.67 41.60
N TYR A 511 23.42 13.68 40.75
CA TYR A 511 23.41 12.23 41.08
C TYR A 511 22.53 11.81 42.27
N GLN A 512 21.59 12.66 42.69
CA GLN A 512 20.67 12.36 43.78
C GLN A 512 19.30 11.99 43.21
N PHE A 513 18.59 11.13 43.93
CA PHE A 513 17.21 10.79 43.62
C PHE A 513 16.39 10.75 44.89
N PHE A 514 15.15 11.21 44.83
CA PHE A 514 14.27 11.22 45.99
C PHE A 514 12.80 10.98 45.64
N GLY A 515 12.03 10.56 46.64
CA GLY A 515 10.58 10.39 46.52
C GLY A 515 9.94 10.19 47.89
N THR A 516 8.69 10.63 48.04
CA THR A 516 7.87 10.25 49.20
C THR A 516 6.99 9.08 48.79
N VAL A 517 7.15 7.95 49.46
CA VAL A 517 6.54 6.66 49.07
C VAL A 517 5.89 5.97 50.26
N ALA A 518 4.77 5.30 50.01
CA ALA A 518 4.09 4.50 51.01
C ALA A 518 4.77 3.12 51.14
N LEU A 519 5.28 2.81 52.33
CA LEU A 519 6.01 1.57 52.62
C LEU A 519 5.31 0.78 53.72
N THR A 520 5.29 -0.54 53.54
CA THR A 520 4.74 -1.51 54.49
C THR A 520 5.86 -2.12 55.32
N ALA A 521 5.62 -2.33 56.61
CA ALA A 521 6.58 -2.93 57.52
C ALA A 521 6.97 -4.35 57.09
N ASN A 522 8.26 -4.67 57.25
CA ASN A 522 8.87 -5.98 56.99
C ASN A 522 8.90 -6.46 55.53
N PHE A 523 8.53 -5.60 54.58
CA PHE A 523 8.67 -5.87 53.15
C PHE A 523 10.11 -5.61 52.70
N ASP A 524 10.52 -6.31 51.65
CA ASP A 524 11.81 -6.06 51.00
C ASP A 524 11.70 -4.88 50.04
N MET A 525 12.82 -4.20 49.86
CA MET A 525 12.96 -3.18 48.85
C MET A 525 14.28 -3.30 48.10
N LYS A 526 14.32 -2.66 46.93
CA LYS A 526 15.51 -2.56 46.09
C LYS A 526 15.46 -1.32 45.22
N PHE A 527 16.58 -0.62 45.07
CA PHE A 527 16.67 0.44 44.05
C PHE A 527 17.09 -0.18 42.73
N PHE A 528 16.31 0.08 41.69
CA PHE A 528 16.40 -0.61 40.42
C PHE A 528 16.35 0.37 39.24
N SER A 529 17.18 0.12 38.23
CA SER A 529 17.17 0.81 36.95
C SER A 529 17.90 0.01 35.87
N PRO A 530 17.16 -0.48 34.87
CA PRO A 530 17.23 -1.89 34.41
C PRO A 530 18.05 -2.87 35.28
N TRP A 531 18.41 -4.05 34.74
CA TRP A 531 19.36 -4.95 35.40
C TRP A 531 20.81 -4.43 35.37
N ASP A 532 21.03 -3.29 34.71
CA ASP A 532 22.29 -2.55 34.69
C ASP A 532 22.60 -1.96 36.06
N ASN A 533 21.57 -1.48 36.77
CA ASN A 533 21.68 -0.90 38.11
C ASN A 533 20.70 -1.56 39.08
N ASP A 534 21.25 -2.39 39.95
CA ASP A 534 20.52 -3.17 40.94
C ASP A 534 21.20 -3.02 42.30
N PHE A 535 20.81 -1.99 43.05
CA PHE A 535 21.49 -1.64 44.30
C PHE A 535 20.92 -2.42 45.47
N GLY A 536 21.78 -3.09 46.23
CA GLY A 536 21.48 -3.66 47.54
C GLY A 536 22.15 -2.87 48.68
N ALA A 537 21.55 -2.93 49.86
CA ALA A 537 22.06 -2.32 51.07
C ALA A 537 23.29 -3.05 51.61
N ASP A 538 24.27 -2.30 52.10
CA ASP A 538 25.39 -2.86 52.86
C ASP A 538 24.95 -3.24 54.29
N ASP A 539 23.98 -2.52 54.87
CA ASP A 539 23.28 -2.86 56.12
C ASP A 539 21.75 -2.84 55.90
N PRO A 540 21.11 -3.97 55.60
CA PRO A 540 19.70 -4.01 55.19
C PRO A 540 18.71 -3.55 56.27
N ALA A 541 19.11 -3.49 57.54
CA ALA A 541 18.24 -3.07 58.63
C ALA A 541 18.34 -1.58 58.96
N ALA A 542 19.38 -0.88 58.49
CA ALA A 542 19.58 0.53 58.77
C ALA A 542 18.68 1.42 57.90
N LEU A 543 18.14 2.51 58.48
CA LEU A 543 17.38 3.53 57.74
C LEU A 543 18.28 4.44 56.89
N SER A 544 19.60 4.36 57.04
CA SER A 544 20.56 5.07 56.19
C SER A 544 21.88 4.32 56.16
N GLY A 545 22.57 4.31 55.03
CA GLY A 545 23.82 3.60 54.87
C GLY A 545 24.38 3.65 53.45
N GLY A 546 25.36 2.78 53.18
CA GLY A 546 25.90 2.54 51.85
C GLY A 546 25.10 1.48 51.08
N MET A 547 25.12 1.58 49.77
CA MET A 547 24.55 0.58 48.87
C MET A 547 25.51 0.29 47.71
N THR A 548 25.46 -0.95 47.22
CA THR A 548 26.37 -1.45 46.19
C THR A 548 25.57 -1.98 45.00
N ASN A 549 25.93 -1.57 43.78
CA ASN A 549 25.28 -2.07 42.56
C ASN A 549 25.70 -3.52 42.29
N LYS A 550 24.73 -4.39 41.93
CA LYS A 550 24.90 -5.84 41.75
C LYS A 550 25.52 -6.53 42.97
N GLY A 551 25.34 -5.94 44.15
CA GLY A 551 25.86 -6.38 45.43
C GLY A 551 24.91 -6.01 46.57
N GLY A 552 25.35 -6.25 47.81
CA GLY A 552 24.52 -5.99 49.00
C GLY A 552 23.33 -6.95 49.16
N SER A 553 22.49 -6.67 50.15
CA SER A 553 21.24 -7.40 50.42
C SER A 553 20.01 -6.53 50.09
N ASN A 554 18.84 -7.15 49.90
CA ASN A 554 17.60 -6.38 49.82
C ASN A 554 17.41 -5.55 51.09
N PHE A 555 16.88 -4.34 50.94
CA PHE A 555 16.59 -3.45 52.07
C PHE A 555 15.40 -4.00 52.85
N ARG A 556 15.54 -4.14 54.18
CA ARG A 556 14.48 -4.54 55.11
C ARG A 556 14.60 -3.73 56.40
N ASN A 557 14.44 -2.42 56.26
CA ASN A 557 14.65 -1.41 57.30
C ASN A 557 13.36 -0.72 57.79
N ILE A 558 12.20 -1.01 57.18
CA ILE A 558 10.90 -0.45 57.56
C ILE A 558 10.21 -1.35 58.58
N THR A 559 9.86 -0.79 59.74
CA THR A 559 9.25 -1.52 60.87
C THR A 559 7.83 -1.08 61.21
N ASN A 560 7.38 0.04 60.63
CA ASN A 560 6.01 0.54 60.75
C ASN A 560 5.53 0.97 59.37
N ASP A 561 4.26 0.70 59.07
CA ASP A 561 3.64 1.19 57.84
C ASP A 561 3.60 2.72 57.86
N GLY A 562 3.80 3.35 56.71
CA GLY A 562 3.68 4.81 56.57
C GLY A 562 4.34 5.36 55.31
N ASP A 563 4.27 6.68 55.17
CA ASP A 563 4.96 7.41 54.10
C ASP A 563 6.39 7.73 54.54
N TYR A 564 7.36 7.47 53.66
CA TYR A 564 8.77 7.73 53.88
C TYR A 564 9.33 8.60 52.77
N LEU A 565 10.06 9.66 53.15
CA LEU A 565 10.95 10.34 52.24
C LEU A 565 12.20 9.48 52.07
N VAL A 566 12.37 8.98 50.86
CA VAL A 566 13.51 8.19 50.43
C VAL A 566 14.46 9.08 49.65
N ARG A 567 15.74 9.01 49.95
CA ARG A 567 16.82 9.72 49.24
C ARG A 567 17.94 8.74 48.95
N ILE A 568 18.51 8.84 47.76
CA ILE A 568 19.76 8.18 47.39
C ILE A 568 20.70 9.15 46.70
N GLU A 569 21.99 8.87 46.80
CA GLU A 569 23.05 9.52 46.03
C GLU A 569 23.93 8.43 45.46
N VAL A 570 24.08 8.38 44.13
CA VAL A 570 24.89 7.37 43.44
C VAL A 570 26.23 7.97 43.01
N THR A 571 27.25 7.12 42.92
CA THR A 571 28.51 7.52 42.25
C THR A 571 28.28 7.70 40.76
N ASN A 572 29.11 8.50 40.10
CA ASN A 572 28.99 8.82 38.67
C ASN A 572 29.22 7.61 37.73
N ASP A 573 29.81 6.55 38.23
CA ASP A 573 29.95 5.25 37.56
C ASP A 573 28.83 4.26 37.93
N TYR A 574 27.86 4.69 38.76
CA TYR A 574 26.78 3.87 39.31
C TYR A 574 27.26 2.59 40.04
N SER A 575 28.51 2.53 40.49
CA SER A 575 29.04 1.33 41.17
C SER A 575 28.58 1.22 42.63
N THR A 576 28.41 2.36 43.31
CA THR A 576 28.00 2.44 44.71
C THR A 576 27.09 3.65 44.95
N GLY A 577 26.56 3.77 46.17
CA GLY A 577 25.82 4.94 46.57
C GLY A 577 25.54 4.98 48.07
N THR A 578 24.78 5.98 48.48
CA THR A 578 24.22 6.09 49.83
C THR A 578 22.71 6.19 49.76
N TYR A 579 22.05 5.82 50.86
CA TYR A 579 20.59 5.88 50.97
C TYR A 579 20.16 6.42 52.33
N GLN A 580 18.94 6.97 52.38
CA GLN A 580 18.28 7.41 53.60
C GLN A 580 16.75 7.27 53.47
N PHE A 581 16.11 6.78 54.53
CA PHE A 581 14.66 6.66 54.70
C PHE A 581 14.23 7.48 55.92
N VAL A 582 13.33 8.45 55.73
CA VAL A 582 12.81 9.32 56.80
C VAL A 582 11.29 9.26 56.81
N GLN A 583 10.70 8.69 57.87
CA GLN A 583 9.25 8.66 58.05
C GLN A 583 8.67 10.08 58.10
N GLN A 584 7.56 10.32 57.39
CA GLN A 584 6.90 11.63 57.28
C GLN A 584 5.79 11.84 58.30
#